data_AF-A0A3A8NNP7-F1
#
_entry.id   AF-A0A3A8NNP7-F1
#
_cell.length_a   1.000
_cell.length_b   1.000
_cell.length_c   1.000
_cell.angle_alpha   90.00
_cell.angle_beta   90.00
_cell.angle_gamma   90.00
#
_symmetry.space_group_name_H-M   'P 1'
#
loop_
_entity.id
_entity.type
_entity.pdbx_description
1 polymer ?
#
loop_
_entity_poly.entity_id
_entity_poly.type
_entity_poly.pdbx_seq_one_letter_code
_entity_poly.pdbx_strand_id
1 'polypeptide(L)' 'MPYVNIQLTGDKLAAEQKLEIIQRITKVFVDVLQKDPATTFIVIQEIDPENWGVHGTSVALRRAARARGEKV' A
#
# COMPACT_ATOMS: atom_id res chain seq x y z
N MET A 1 7.54 -0.51 19.92
CA MET A 1 7.65 0.50 18.87
C MET A 1 7.64 -0.16 17.49
N PRO A 2 6.46 -0.53 16.96
CA PRO A 2 6.33 -1.04 15.60
C PRO A 2 6.53 0.06 14.54
N TYR A 3 7.10 -0.31 13.40
CA TYR A 3 7.17 0.53 12.21
C TYR A 3 6.61 -0.25 11.01
N VAL A 4 5.75 0.40 10.23
CA VAL A 4 5.17 -0.15 9.01
C VAL A 4 5.37 0.82 7.86
N ASN A 5 5.98 0.35 6.78
CA ASN A 5 6.05 1.04 5.51
C ASN A 5 5.10 0.38 4.52
N ILE A 6 4.12 1.13 4.04
CA ILE A 6 3.13 0.68 3.07
C ILE A 6 3.44 1.38 1.76
N GLN A 7 3.82 0.60 0.75
CA GLN A 7 4.01 1.10 -0.60
C GLN A 7 3.01 0.44 -1.53
N LEU A 8 2.29 1.25 -2.30
CA LEU A 8 1.27 0.77 -3.21
C LEU A 8 1.18 1.63 -4.48
N THR A 9 0.67 1.04 -5.55
CA THR A 9 0.42 1.73 -6.82
C THR A 9 -1.07 1.88 -7.10
N GLY A 10 -1.54 3.05 -7.52
CA GLY A 10 -2.95 3.25 -7.86
C GLY A 10 -3.36 4.70 -7.99
N ASP A 11 -4.61 4.90 -8.39
CA ASP A 11 -5.26 6.21 -8.35
C ASP A 11 -5.27 6.67 -6.89
N LYS A 12 -4.83 7.90 -6.66
CA LYS A 12 -4.44 8.37 -5.34
C LYS A 12 -5.50 8.07 -4.27
N LEU A 13 -5.12 7.41 -3.19
CA LEU A 13 -5.99 7.10 -2.07
C LEU A 13 -6.57 8.39 -1.48
N ALA A 14 -7.87 8.37 -1.22
CA ALA A 14 -8.54 9.42 -0.47
C ALA A 14 -7.99 9.48 0.97
N ALA A 15 -8.10 10.65 1.60
CA ALA A 15 -7.57 10.85 2.95
C ALA A 15 -8.23 9.91 3.97
N GLU A 16 -9.52 9.64 3.81
CA GLU A 16 -10.31 8.77 4.66
C GLU A 16 -9.85 7.32 4.56
N GLN A 17 -9.47 6.86 3.37
CA GLN A 17 -8.95 5.51 3.16
C GLN A 17 -7.58 5.34 3.84
N LYS A 18 -6.71 6.36 3.75
CA LYS A 18 -5.42 6.35 4.45
C LYS A 18 -5.61 6.29 5.96
N LEU A 19 -6.56 7.07 6.49
CA LEU A 19 -6.87 7.08 7.92
C LEU A 19 -7.37 5.70 8.39
N GLU A 20 -8.27 5.07 7.63
CA GLU A 20 -8.78 3.73 7.94
C GLU A 20 -7.66 2.68 7.96
N ILE A 21 -6.75 2.73 6.98
CA ILE A 21 -5.58 1.83 6.91
C ILE A 21 -4.70 2.01 8.16
N ILE A 22 -4.37 3.26 8.52
CA ILE A 22 -3.54 3.58 9.70
C ILE A 22 -4.19 3.03 10.98
N GLN A 23 -5.50 3.26 11.17
CA GLN A 23 -6.23 2.81 12.35
C GLN A 23 -6.23 1.28 12.46
N ARG A 24 -6.58 0.59 11.37
CA ARG A 24 -6.68 -0.88 11.38
C ARG A 24 -5.34 -1.55 11.61
N ILE A 25 -4.26 -1.07 10.98
CA ILE A 25 -2.93 -1.65 11.16
C ILE A 25 -2.41 -1.38 12.59
N THR A 26 -2.62 -0.18 13.12
CA THR A 26 -2.29 0.12 14.52
C THR A 26 -3.00 -0.84 15.47
N LYS A 27 -4.30 -1.07 15.23
CA LYS A 27 -5.11 -2.00 16.02
C LYS A 27 -4.59 -3.44 15.99
N VAL A 28 -4.07 -3.93 14.87
CA VAL A 28 -3.46 -5.27 14.80
C VAL A 28 -2.31 -5.43 15.80
N PHE A 29 -1.44 -4.43 15.93
CA PHE A 29 -0.33 -4.49 16.89
C PHE A 29 -0.78 -4.41 18.35
N VAL A 30 -1.84 -3.65 18.62
CA VAL A 30 -2.49 -3.61 19.94
C VAL A 30 -3.08 -4.98 20.27
N ASP A 31 -3.87 -5.55 19.36
CA ASP A 31 -4.63 -6.77 19.62
C ASP A 31 -3.74 -8.02 19.69
N VAL A 32 -2.72 -8.13 18.83
CA VAL A 32 -1.88 -9.34 18.73
C VAL A 32 -0.67 -9.30 19.64
N LEU A 33 0.00 -8.14 19.71
CA LEU A 33 1.29 -7.99 20.40
C LEU A 33 1.22 -7.11 21.65
N GLN A 34 0.02 -6.61 22.01
CA GLN A 34 -0.21 -5.74 23.17
C GLN A 34 0.75 -4.54 23.20
N LYS A 35 1.04 -3.97 22.02
CA LYS A 35 1.93 -2.80 21.90
C LYS A 35 1.18 -1.51 22.14
N ASP A 36 1.88 -0.52 22.70
CA ASP A 36 1.37 0.83 22.86
C ASP A 36 1.19 1.52 21.49
N PRO A 37 -0.04 1.93 21.12
CA PRO A 37 -0.31 2.61 19.87
C PRO A 37 0.45 3.95 19.75
N ALA A 38 0.78 4.62 20.86
CA ALA A 38 1.53 5.88 20.84
C ALA A 38 2.96 5.72 20.28
N THR A 39 3.47 4.48 20.22
CA THR A 39 4.80 4.16 19.66
C THR A 39 4.73 3.40 18.35
N THR A 40 3.58 3.42 17.67
CA THR A 40 3.38 2.75 16.38
C THR A 40 3.45 3.77 15.25
N PHE A 41 4.41 3.57 14.35
CA PHE A 41 4.64 4.48 13.22
C PHE A 41 4.23 3.82 11.91
N ILE A 42 3.40 4.51 11.13
CA ILE A 42 2.91 4.01 9.83
C ILE A 42 3.21 5.07 8.78
N VAL A 43 3.86 4.65 7.70
CA VAL A 43 4.17 5.48 6.54
C VAL A 43 3.46 4.88 5.34
N ILE A 44 2.72 5.70 4.59
CA ILE A 44 2.05 5.30 3.35
C ILE A 44 2.67 6.09 2.19
N GLN A 45 3.16 5.36 1.20
CA GLN A 45 3.73 5.89 -0.02
C GLN A 45 2.95 5.35 -1.22
N GLU A 46 2.41 6.28 -1.99
CA GLU A 46 1.74 5.99 -3.24
C GLU A 46 2.75 6.20 -4.36
N ILE A 47 3.05 5.12 -5.07
CA ILE A 47 4.05 5.08 -6.13
C ILE A 47 3.33 5.04 -7.46
N ASP A 48 3.79 5.87 -8.40
CA ASP A 48 3.30 5.84 -9.77
C ASP A 48 3.44 4.41 -10.35
N PRO A 49 2.38 3.83 -10.96
CA PRO A 49 2.47 2.49 -11.56
C PRO A 49 3.57 2.32 -12.62
N GLU A 50 4.05 3.40 -13.26
CA GLU A 50 5.20 3.36 -14.16
C GLU A 50 6.52 3.11 -13.42
N ASN A 51 6.61 3.55 -12.16
CA ASN A 51 7.78 3.39 -11.31
C ASN A 51 7.77 2.08 -10.51
N TRP A 52 6.85 1.16 -10.80
CA TRP A 52 6.74 -0.14 -10.14
C TRP A 52 6.89 -1.29 -11.14
N GLY A 53 7.98 -2.05 -11.03
CA GLY A 53 8.30 -3.14 -11.94
C GLY A 53 7.82 -4.52 -11.45
N VAL A 54 7.27 -5.33 -12.35
CA VAL A 54 6.88 -6.73 -12.12
C VAL A 54 7.13 -7.55 -13.40
N HIS A 55 7.84 -8.68 -13.30
CA HIS A 55 8.18 -9.55 -14.45
C HIS A 55 8.86 -8.79 -15.62
N GLY A 56 9.75 -7.84 -15.32
CA GLY A 56 10.50 -7.09 -16.34
C GLY A 56 9.70 -5.99 -17.05
N THR A 57 8.49 -5.65 -16.59
CA THR A 57 7.66 -4.55 -17.14
C THR A 57 7.05 -3.69 -16.03
N SER A 58 6.61 -2.48 -16.32
CA SER A 58 5.90 -1.63 -15.36
C SER A 58 4.48 -2.15 -15.09
N VAL A 59 3.95 -1.89 -13.89
CA VAL A 59 2.57 -2.22 -13.53
C VAL A 59 1.58 -1.48 -14.44
N ALA A 60 1.91 -0.26 -14.87
CA ALA A 60 1.11 0.48 -15.85
C ALA A 60 0.93 -0.29 -17.16
N LEU A 61 2.04 -0.76 -17.76
CA LEU A 61 2.00 -1.57 -18.98
C LEU A 61 1.24 -2.88 -18.78
N ARG A 62 1.41 -3.53 -17.62
CA ARG A 62 0.66 -4.75 -17.28
C ARG A 62 -0.84 -4.51 -17.24
N ARG A 63 -1.29 -3.40 -16.63
CA ARG A 63 -2.70 -3.02 -16.56
C ARG A 63 -3.26 -2.71 -17.95
N ALA A 64 -2.50 -1.98 -18.77
CA ALA A 64 -2.89 -1.65 -20.14
C ALA A 64 -3.03 -2.89 -21.03
N ALA A 65 -2.08 -3.83 -20.96
CA ALA A 65 -2.14 -5.11 -21.69
C ALA A 65 -3.36 -5.95 -21.26
N ARG A 66 -3.63 -6.03 -19.95
CA ARG A 66 -4.81 -6.73 -19.43
C ARG A 66 -6.12 -6.09 -19.92
N ALA A 67 -6.21 -4.76 -19.99
CA ALA A 67 -7.38 -4.06 -20.50
C ALA A 67 -7.63 -4.33 -22.00
N ARG A 68 -6.57 -4.62 -22.77
CA ARG A 68 -6.64 -5.03 -24.18
C ARG A 68 -6.85 -6.54 -24.39
N GLY A 69 -6.89 -7.34 -23.31
CA GLY A 69 -7.04 -8.79 -23.39
C GLY A 69 -5.77 -9.55 -23.78
N GLU A 70 -4.60 -8.91 -23.69
CA GLU A 70 -3.31 -9.52 -23.99
C GLU A 70 -2.80 -10.36 -22.80
N LYS A 71 -2.01 -11.40 -23.07
CA LYS A 71 -1.29 -12.13 -22.01
C LYS A 71 -0.12 -11.28 -21.51
N VAL A 72 0.02 -11.17 -20.19
CA VAL A 72 0.93 -10.25 -19.47
C VAL A 72 1.92 -10.96 -18.58
#